data_AF-R9TCA7-F1
#
_entry.id   AF-R9TCA7-F1
#
_cell.length_a   1.000
_cell.length_b   1.000
_cell.length_c   1.000
_cell.angle_alpha   90.00
_cell.angle_beta   90.00
_cell.angle_gamma   90.00
#
_symmetry.space_group_name_H-M   'P 1'
#
loop_
_entity.id
_entity.type
_entity.pdbx_description
1 polymer ?
#
loop_
_entity_poly.entity_id
_entity_poly.type
_entity_poly.pdbx_seq_one_letter_code
_entity_poly.pdbx_strand_id
1 'polypeptide(L)'
;MKKWKLGAVALTLSLCFTVSAMIIDETDIDDAPEVVLSANQSYVFDGSTYEYYVDPGDWISIKFAPPMLGSEIHYSAPSWISASYNNNNHSSATEITLSGHTTESGRYEVHLAYKQLQFNSGVSVYITVGGGSPSTPNYTITFDSRGGSQVNGQTLLSGGKIIKPVDPTKSGYTFVKWSKDGNATFDFNTPIYADTTLYAVWEANKYNITFNSNGGSSVANQLIGYGSSVIKPEDPTKEGYVFSGWYTDQLFKNSYNFNSSVYSSLTLYAKWEAVQTVYHTVTFNSNGGIFDDGSELREVTQVAGTKFTVPAAISRDGYILASYSNPHGTLNPGTEYDIDLLDGHTFYADWTPLNHTVSFVTLGGSALDDQSVATGGKVIKPEDPTKEGYVFSGWYSDAELTSEYDFNSEIDDNITLYAKWDAATENTDSQNHNMLLFWISIAVIIALAAGLFSGGRKHD
;
A
#
# COMPACT_ATOMS: atom_id res chain seq x y z
N MET A 1 102.33 -32.19 53.17
CA MET A 1 103.05 -31.93 54.44
C MET A 1 103.50 -30.47 54.48
N LYS A 2 103.24 -29.85 55.64
CA LYS A 2 103.79 -28.61 56.22
C LYS A 2 104.93 -27.86 55.48
N LYS A 3 104.72 -26.54 55.39
CA LYS A 3 105.60 -25.42 55.81
C LYS A 3 106.85 -25.14 54.95
N TRP A 4 106.80 -24.05 54.17
CA TRP A 4 107.35 -22.71 54.47
C TRP A 4 108.88 -22.61 54.34
N LYS A 5 109.36 -21.69 53.49
CA LYS A 5 110.00 -20.45 53.96
C LYS A 5 110.15 -19.40 52.86
N LEU A 6 109.81 -18.18 53.27
CA LEU A 6 109.90 -16.89 52.59
C LEU A 6 111.34 -16.33 52.63
N GLY A 7 111.64 -15.45 51.65
CA GLY A 7 112.73 -14.45 51.65
C GLY A 7 113.67 -14.65 50.46
N ALA A 8 113.96 -13.69 49.56
CA ALA A 8 113.80 -12.24 49.52
C ALA A 8 113.61 -11.79 48.05
N VAL A 9 112.63 -10.95 47.71
CA VAL A 9 112.72 -9.49 47.50
C VAL A 9 113.91 -9.03 46.63
N ALA A 10 113.61 -8.65 45.39
CA ALA A 10 114.18 -7.47 44.74
C ALA A 10 113.15 -6.89 43.75
N LEU A 11 112.77 -5.64 44.02
CA LEU A 11 111.96 -4.74 43.20
C LEU A 11 112.53 -4.59 41.78
N THR A 12 111.66 -4.50 40.78
CA THR A 12 111.53 -3.27 39.99
C THR A 12 110.14 -3.16 39.38
N LEU A 13 109.64 -1.93 39.42
CA LEU A 13 108.27 -1.47 39.25
C LEU A 13 107.96 -1.12 37.79
N SER A 14 106.66 -1.12 37.48
CA SER A 14 105.92 -0.21 36.59
C SER A 14 105.35 -0.86 35.32
N LEU A 15 104.11 -1.40 35.41
CA LEU A 15 102.81 -0.76 35.09
C LEU A 15 102.68 -0.41 33.60
N CYS A 16 101.99 -1.23 32.80
CA CYS A 16 100.52 -1.32 32.61
C CYS A 16 99.98 -0.28 31.62
N PHE A 17 99.55 -0.73 30.44
CA PHE A 17 98.26 -0.36 29.86
C PHE A 17 97.71 -1.54 29.05
N THR A 18 96.52 -1.97 29.43
CA THR A 18 95.70 -3.00 28.79
C THR A 18 95.03 -2.44 27.55
N VAL A 19 95.14 -3.15 26.42
CA VAL A 19 94.36 -2.89 25.21
C VAL A 19 92.98 -3.50 25.40
N SER A 20 91.96 -2.66 25.64
CA SER A 20 90.56 -3.05 25.44
C SER A 20 90.22 -2.81 23.97
N ALA A 21 90.01 -3.89 23.22
CA ALA A 21 89.35 -3.83 21.92
C ALA A 21 87.88 -3.50 22.14
N MET A 22 87.46 -2.30 21.73
CA MET A 22 86.06 -1.88 21.69
C MET A 22 85.49 -2.31 20.33
N ILE A 23 84.56 -3.25 20.39
CA ILE A 23 83.71 -3.69 19.28
C ILE A 23 82.81 -2.50 18.94
N ILE A 24 82.88 -2.02 17.69
CA ILE A 24 81.93 -1.04 17.15
C ILE A 24 80.76 -1.85 16.58
N ASP A 25 79.57 -1.59 17.13
CA ASP A 25 78.28 -2.13 16.70
C ASP A 25 77.91 -1.53 15.33
N GLU A 26 77.47 -2.36 14.39
CA GLU A 26 77.34 -2.03 12.95
C GLU A 26 75.95 -1.45 12.61
N THR A 27 75.33 -0.72 13.54
CA THR A 27 73.95 -0.18 13.38
C THR A 27 73.83 1.32 13.60
N ASP A 28 74.90 2.12 13.45
CA ASP A 28 74.84 3.58 13.61
C ASP A 28 75.79 4.33 12.64
N ILE A 29 75.64 4.08 11.33
CA ILE A 29 76.24 4.90 10.27
C ILE A 29 75.12 5.33 9.32
N ASP A 30 74.22 6.17 9.81
CA ASP A 30 73.27 6.93 8.98
C ASP A 30 73.39 8.45 9.23
N ASP A 31 74.49 8.88 9.84
CA ASP A 31 74.80 10.30 9.99
C ASP A 31 75.48 10.82 8.71
N ALA A 32 74.65 11.29 7.78
CA ALA A 32 75.10 12.17 6.70
C ALA A 32 75.76 13.42 7.33
N PRO A 33 76.80 14.00 6.70
CA PRO A 33 77.47 15.19 7.26
C PRO A 33 76.47 16.32 7.48
N GLU A 34 76.50 16.92 8.67
CA GLU A 34 75.62 18.05 8.99
C GLU A 34 76.16 19.31 8.31
N VAL A 35 75.38 19.85 7.37
CA VAL A 35 75.65 21.13 6.71
C VAL A 35 74.66 22.17 7.25
N VAL A 36 75.14 23.10 8.08
CA VAL A 36 74.31 24.19 8.64
C VAL A 36 74.63 25.50 7.94
N LEU A 37 73.62 26.13 7.37
CA LEU A 37 73.74 27.39 6.59
C LEU A 37 73.00 28.54 7.29
N SER A 38 73.55 29.76 7.20
CA SER A 38 73.02 30.94 7.92
C SER A 38 72.16 31.88 7.08
N ALA A 39 71.77 31.53 5.85
CA ALA A 39 71.06 32.44 4.96
C ALA A 39 69.65 31.91 4.61
N ASN A 40 68.68 32.83 4.62
CA ASN A 40 67.25 32.56 4.37
C ASN A 40 67.01 32.40 2.85
N GLN A 41 67.23 31.22 2.27
CA GLN A 41 66.74 30.89 0.92
C GLN A 41 66.75 29.38 0.62
N SER A 42 65.93 28.98 -0.35
CA SER A 42 65.47 27.62 -0.67
C SER A 42 66.57 26.65 -1.12
N TYR A 43 66.39 25.37 -0.79
CA TYR A 43 67.28 24.26 -1.18
C TYR A 43 66.53 23.18 -1.98
N VAL A 44 67.26 22.46 -2.84
CA VAL A 44 66.87 21.16 -3.39
C VAL A 44 67.94 20.17 -2.94
N PHE A 45 67.55 19.09 -2.27
CA PHE A 45 68.45 18.03 -1.82
C PHE A 45 68.10 16.73 -2.56
N ASP A 46 69.06 16.18 -3.31
CA ASP A 46 68.91 14.92 -4.04
C ASP A 46 69.73 13.76 -3.44
N GLY A 47 70.30 13.96 -2.25
CA GLY A 47 71.10 12.95 -1.54
C GLY A 47 72.62 13.13 -1.62
N SER A 48 73.14 14.02 -2.48
CA SER A 48 74.60 14.29 -2.56
C SER A 48 74.99 15.73 -2.94
N THR A 49 74.02 16.53 -3.39
CA THR A 49 74.23 17.91 -3.83
C THR A 49 73.29 18.88 -3.10
N TYR A 50 73.81 20.04 -2.73
CA TYR A 50 73.03 21.19 -2.25
C TYR A 50 73.11 22.32 -3.27
N GLU A 51 72.00 22.98 -3.58
CA GLU A 51 71.98 24.20 -4.41
C GLU A 51 71.34 25.36 -3.65
N TYR A 52 72.01 26.52 -3.66
CA TYR A 52 71.70 27.70 -2.86
C TYR A 52 71.64 28.95 -3.73
N TYR A 53 70.77 29.90 -3.38
CA TYR A 53 70.64 31.20 -4.06
C TYR A 53 70.85 32.33 -3.05
N VAL A 54 71.75 33.27 -3.34
CA VAL A 54 72.00 34.48 -2.54
C VAL A 54 71.82 35.74 -3.39
N ASP A 55 71.37 36.81 -2.74
CA ASP A 55 71.44 38.15 -3.32
C ASP A 55 72.91 38.63 -3.39
N PRO A 56 73.30 39.41 -4.41
CA PRO A 56 74.65 39.95 -4.52
C PRO A 56 75.04 40.77 -3.29
N GLY A 57 76.15 40.41 -2.64
CA GLY A 57 76.69 41.09 -1.46
C GLY A 57 76.28 40.47 -0.12
N ASP A 58 75.35 39.51 -0.11
CA ASP A 58 74.99 38.82 1.11
C ASP A 58 76.12 37.92 1.62
N TRP A 59 76.24 37.87 2.95
CA TRP A 59 77.19 36.99 3.63
C TRP A 59 76.67 35.56 3.66
N ILE A 60 77.54 34.64 3.26
CA ILE A 60 77.30 33.21 3.31
C ILE A 60 78.16 32.61 4.42
N SER A 61 77.58 31.69 5.19
CA SER A 61 78.30 30.84 6.12
C SER A 61 77.84 29.39 5.91
N ILE A 62 78.79 28.51 5.60
CA ILE A 62 78.60 27.07 5.44
C ILE A 62 79.39 26.38 6.56
N LYS A 63 78.67 25.77 7.48
CA LYS A 63 79.27 24.91 8.50
C LYS A 63 79.20 23.48 8.03
N PHE A 64 80.30 22.75 8.17
CA PHE A 64 80.40 21.34 7.84
C PHE A 64 81.08 20.59 8.99
N ALA A 65 80.36 19.62 9.54
CA ALA A 65 80.86 18.72 10.56
C ALA A 65 80.87 17.29 9.98
N PRO A 66 82.04 16.64 9.80
CA PRO A 66 82.08 15.25 9.42
C PRO A 66 81.50 14.38 10.55
N PRO A 67 80.80 13.28 10.23
CA PRO A 67 80.11 12.45 11.23
C PRO A 67 81.07 11.74 12.20
N MET A 68 82.34 11.55 11.80
CA MET A 68 83.34 10.85 12.60
C MET A 68 84.42 11.81 13.12
N LEU A 69 84.60 11.83 14.45
CA LEU A 69 85.66 12.61 15.12
C LEU A 69 87.05 12.18 14.65
N GLY A 70 87.90 13.15 14.29
CA GLY A 70 89.27 12.91 13.81
C GLY A 70 89.38 12.65 12.30
N SER A 71 88.34 12.96 11.53
CA SER A 71 88.40 12.98 10.06
C SER A 71 89.27 14.14 9.55
N GLU A 72 90.02 13.91 8.47
CA GLU A 72 90.70 14.98 7.74
C GLU A 72 89.69 15.66 6.82
N ILE A 73 89.48 16.97 7.00
CA ILE A 73 88.55 17.77 6.19
C ILE A 73 89.32 18.40 5.02
N HIS A 74 88.79 18.22 3.81
CA HIS A 74 89.26 18.88 2.60
C HIS A 74 88.14 19.75 2.03
N TYR A 75 88.50 20.92 1.53
CA TYR A 75 87.54 21.78 0.83
C TYR A 75 88.15 22.38 -0.43
N SER A 76 87.29 22.65 -1.40
CA SER A 76 87.58 23.52 -2.54
C SER A 76 86.46 24.55 -2.62
N ALA A 77 86.81 25.82 -2.57
CA ALA A 77 85.83 26.91 -2.59
C ALA A 77 86.34 28.07 -3.47
N PRO A 78 85.44 28.94 -3.95
CA PRO A 78 85.81 30.17 -4.64
C PRO A 78 86.72 31.06 -3.79
N SER A 79 87.51 31.91 -4.44
CA SER A 79 88.50 32.78 -3.77
C SER A 79 87.90 33.79 -2.78
N TRP A 80 86.61 34.09 -2.88
CA TRP A 80 85.89 34.98 -1.97
C TRP A 80 85.38 34.27 -0.71
N ILE A 81 85.53 32.96 -0.60
CA ILE A 81 85.22 32.16 0.58
C ILE A 81 86.50 31.89 1.37
N SER A 82 86.45 32.18 2.66
CA SER A 82 87.51 31.88 3.62
C SER A 82 87.09 30.75 4.55
N ALA A 83 88.02 29.87 4.90
CA ALA A 83 87.80 28.81 5.87
C ALA A 83 88.25 29.23 7.27
N SER A 84 87.47 28.86 8.26
CA SER A 84 87.84 28.90 9.67
C SER A 84 87.54 27.55 10.32
N TYR A 85 88.42 27.10 11.20
CA TYR A 85 88.29 25.84 11.91
C TYR A 85 88.00 26.13 13.38
N ASN A 86 87.13 25.32 13.99
CA ASN A 86 86.72 25.52 15.38
C ASN A 86 87.83 25.28 16.41
N ASN A 87 88.91 24.61 16.00
CA ASN A 87 90.19 24.58 16.71
C ASN A 87 91.30 25.05 15.77
N ASN A 88 92.34 25.70 16.30
CA ASN A 88 93.42 26.31 15.50
C ASN A 88 94.32 25.26 14.78
N ASN A 89 93.87 24.02 14.59
CA ASN A 89 94.68 22.93 14.06
C ASN A 89 93.89 22.06 13.04
N HIS A 90 94.28 22.20 11.77
CA HIS A 90 93.63 21.62 10.58
C HIS A 90 93.43 20.09 10.63
N SER A 91 94.26 19.38 11.39
CA SER A 91 94.28 17.91 11.48
C SER A 91 93.42 17.32 12.59
N SER A 92 92.75 18.16 13.40
CA SER A 92 91.85 17.71 14.49
C SER A 92 90.53 18.47 14.55
N ALA A 93 90.22 19.30 13.54
CA ALA A 93 89.01 20.09 13.50
C ALA A 93 87.77 19.20 13.45
N THR A 94 86.78 19.48 14.29
CA THR A 94 85.48 18.77 14.27
C THR A 94 84.43 19.51 13.45
N GLU A 95 84.72 20.74 13.04
CA GLU A 95 83.87 21.58 12.20
C GLU A 95 84.75 22.52 11.37
N ILE A 96 84.41 22.69 10.09
CA ILE A 96 84.88 23.80 9.24
C ILE A 96 83.72 24.77 9.02
N THR A 97 83.99 26.05 9.16
CA THR A 97 83.08 27.12 8.76
C THR A 97 83.70 27.84 7.57
N LEU A 98 83.08 27.71 6.40
CA LEU A 98 83.38 28.47 5.20
C LEU A 98 82.53 29.74 5.20
N SER A 99 83.13 30.92 5.12
CA SER A 99 82.38 32.18 5.09
C SER A 99 82.96 33.19 4.12
N GLY A 100 82.08 33.95 3.48
CA GLY A 100 82.45 34.94 2.49
C GLY A 100 81.24 35.64 1.89
N HIS A 101 81.48 36.58 1.01
CA HIS A 101 80.46 37.27 0.23
C HIS A 101 81.02 37.63 -1.15
N THR A 102 80.16 37.82 -2.13
CA THR A 102 80.54 38.38 -3.43
C THR A 102 79.38 39.17 -4.01
N THR A 103 79.70 40.22 -4.76
CA THR A 103 78.72 40.99 -5.55
C THR A 103 78.69 40.52 -7.01
N GLU A 104 79.63 39.66 -7.42
CA GLU A 104 79.65 39.09 -8.76
C GLU A 104 78.57 38.02 -8.89
N SER A 105 77.72 38.17 -9.90
CA SER A 105 76.70 37.16 -10.19
C SER A 105 77.30 35.95 -10.88
N GLY A 106 76.87 34.75 -10.50
CA GLY A 106 77.40 33.51 -11.05
C GLY A 106 77.03 32.28 -10.21
N ARG A 107 77.24 31.09 -10.77
CA ARG A 107 77.11 29.82 -10.05
C ARG A 107 78.50 29.37 -9.63
N TYR A 108 78.69 29.22 -8.33
CA TYR A 108 79.94 28.85 -7.69
C TYR A 108 79.78 27.47 -7.05
N GLU A 109 80.84 26.67 -7.04
CA GLU A 109 80.81 25.34 -6.46
C GLU A 109 81.78 25.27 -5.27
N VAL A 110 81.28 24.72 -4.17
CA VAL A 110 82.04 24.41 -2.97
C VAL A 110 82.02 22.90 -2.79
N HIS A 111 83.18 22.26 -2.89
CA HIS A 111 83.33 20.85 -2.57
C HIS A 111 83.81 20.73 -1.13
N LEU A 112 83.09 19.95 -0.34
CA LEU A 112 83.46 19.56 1.02
C LEU A 112 83.66 18.06 1.04
N ALA A 113 84.83 17.60 1.44
CA ALA A 113 85.15 16.19 1.55
C ALA A 113 85.78 15.91 2.90
N TYR A 114 85.60 14.68 3.38
CA TYR A 114 86.30 14.20 4.55
C TYR A 114 86.85 12.80 4.32
N LYS A 115 87.99 12.55 4.94
CA LYS A 115 88.71 11.29 4.86
C LYS A 115 89.01 10.77 6.26
N GLN A 116 88.65 9.52 6.52
CA GLN A 116 89.06 8.82 7.73
C GLN A 116 89.46 7.39 7.37
N LEU A 117 90.73 7.04 7.60
CA LEU A 117 91.29 5.73 7.24
C LEU A 117 91.05 5.40 5.74
N GLN A 118 90.25 4.37 5.45
CA GLN A 118 89.89 3.91 4.10
C GLN A 118 88.60 4.57 3.56
N PHE A 119 87.87 5.33 4.38
CA PHE A 119 86.62 5.98 3.98
C PHE A 119 86.89 7.36 3.42
N ASN A 120 86.32 7.64 2.25
CA ASN A 120 86.33 8.95 1.61
C ASN A 120 84.92 9.26 1.13
N SER A 121 84.35 10.36 1.62
CA SER A 121 83.03 10.83 1.22
C SER A 121 83.05 12.35 1.09
N GLY A 122 82.14 12.90 0.30
CA GLY A 122 82.06 14.33 0.06
C GLY A 122 80.70 14.76 -0.42
N VAL A 123 80.48 16.06 -0.33
CA VAL A 123 79.26 16.77 -0.70
C VAL A 123 79.65 17.96 -1.54
N SER A 124 78.90 18.20 -2.62
CA SER A 124 79.02 19.42 -3.41
C SER A 124 77.91 20.40 -3.04
N VAL A 125 78.28 21.66 -2.82
CA VAL A 125 77.36 22.78 -2.56
C VAL A 125 77.51 23.80 -3.69
N TYR A 126 76.46 24.00 -4.48
CA TYR A 126 76.37 25.04 -5.48
C TYR A 126 75.76 26.31 -4.90
N ILE A 127 76.41 27.45 -5.07
CA ILE A 127 75.96 28.77 -4.63
C ILE A 127 75.75 29.63 -5.87
N THR A 128 74.53 30.04 -6.14
CA THR A 128 74.17 30.95 -7.23
C THR A 128 73.96 32.35 -6.69
N VAL A 129 74.81 33.29 -7.09
CA VAL A 129 74.73 34.70 -6.70
C VAL A 129 74.05 35.48 -7.82
N GLY A 130 73.03 36.28 -7.49
CA GLY A 130 72.37 37.18 -8.45
C GLY A 130 71.54 36.49 -9.55
N GLY A 131 71.44 35.15 -9.54
CA GLY A 131 70.39 34.43 -10.27
C GLY A 131 69.18 34.35 -9.36
N GLY A 132 68.04 34.91 -9.76
CA GLY A 132 66.80 34.73 -8.98
C GLY A 132 66.59 33.24 -8.72
N SER A 133 66.27 32.88 -7.46
CA SER A 133 65.90 31.51 -7.11
C SER A 133 64.90 30.99 -8.14
N PRO A 134 64.97 29.70 -8.57
CA PRO A 134 63.85 29.10 -9.26
C PRO A 134 62.67 29.31 -8.32
N SER A 135 61.73 30.16 -8.73
CA SER A 135 60.50 30.37 -8.00
C SER A 135 59.76 29.05 -8.14
N THR A 136 59.95 28.15 -7.19
CA THR A 136 59.14 26.94 -7.10
C THR A 136 57.71 27.41 -6.98
N PRO A 137 56.86 27.20 -8.00
CA PRO A 137 55.54 27.79 -8.01
C PRO A 137 54.74 27.26 -6.84
N ASN A 138 53.96 28.16 -6.22
CA ASN A 138 52.94 27.77 -5.26
C ASN A 138 51.69 27.35 -6.04
N TYR A 139 51.07 26.26 -5.62
CA TYR A 139 49.77 25.82 -6.13
C TYR A 139 48.71 25.90 -5.05
N THR A 140 47.49 26.24 -5.48
CA THR A 140 46.32 26.36 -4.63
C THR A 140 45.39 25.17 -4.82
N ILE A 141 44.90 24.66 -3.70
CA ILE A 141 43.97 23.54 -3.62
C ILE A 141 42.65 24.06 -3.12
N THR A 142 41.63 23.92 -3.94
CA THR A 142 40.27 24.34 -3.62
C THR A 142 39.42 23.12 -3.31
N PHE A 143 38.73 23.14 -2.17
CA PHE A 143 37.77 22.12 -1.79
C PHE A 143 36.35 22.63 -2.03
N ASP A 144 35.74 22.21 -3.15
CA ASP A 144 34.35 22.52 -3.46
C ASP A 144 33.43 21.46 -2.82
N SER A 145 32.76 21.84 -1.74
CA SER A 145 31.86 20.96 -1.00
C SER A 145 30.54 20.67 -1.74
N ARG A 146 30.27 21.31 -2.88
CA ARG A 146 29.04 21.15 -3.68
C ARG A 146 27.75 21.27 -2.84
N GLY A 147 27.68 22.37 -2.08
CA GLY A 147 26.55 22.72 -1.21
C GLY A 147 26.60 22.07 0.18
N GLY A 148 27.75 21.52 0.59
CA GLY A 148 28.02 21.17 1.98
C GLY A 148 28.59 22.35 2.78
N SER A 149 29.04 22.09 4.01
CA SER A 149 29.75 23.07 4.84
C SER A 149 31.03 23.56 4.14
N GLN A 150 31.46 24.77 4.48
CA GLN A 150 32.68 25.35 3.93
C GLN A 150 33.92 24.55 4.35
N VAL A 151 34.86 24.37 3.41
CA VAL A 151 36.15 23.72 3.64
C VAL A 151 37.24 24.67 3.15
N ASN A 152 38.20 24.98 4.02
CA ASN A 152 39.29 25.89 3.69
C ASN A 152 40.26 25.25 2.70
N GLY A 153 40.68 26.03 1.69
CA GLY A 153 41.71 25.63 0.74
C GLY A 153 43.10 25.54 1.37
N GLN A 154 44.05 24.96 0.62
CA GLN A 154 45.45 24.83 1.02
C GLN A 154 46.36 25.39 -0.07
N THR A 155 47.53 25.91 0.31
CA THR A 155 48.56 26.38 -0.62
C THR A 155 49.88 25.69 -0.27
N LEU A 156 50.57 25.18 -1.29
CA LEU A 156 51.82 24.44 -1.13
C LEU A 156 52.75 24.64 -2.32
N LEU A 157 54.05 24.39 -2.11
CA LEU A 157 55.06 24.39 -3.17
C LEU A 157 54.83 23.20 -4.12
N SER A 158 55.22 23.37 -5.39
CA SER A 158 55.26 22.31 -6.40
C SER A 158 55.88 21.01 -5.88
N GLY A 159 55.19 19.88 -6.08
CA GLY A 159 55.59 18.55 -5.61
C GLY A 159 55.18 18.23 -4.16
N GLY A 160 54.64 19.19 -3.41
CA GLY A 160 54.14 18.96 -2.06
C GLY A 160 52.87 18.10 -2.03
N LYS A 161 52.52 17.60 -0.84
CA LYS A 161 51.30 16.82 -0.57
C LYS A 161 50.35 17.60 0.35
N ILE A 162 49.05 17.37 0.21
CA ILE A 162 48.01 18.08 0.96
C ILE A 162 47.50 17.26 2.15
N ILE A 163 47.06 17.93 3.21
CA ILE A 163 46.48 17.26 4.37
C ILE A 163 44.98 17.02 4.10
N LYS A 164 44.46 15.83 4.45
CA LYS A 164 43.01 15.57 4.34
C LYS A 164 42.24 16.56 5.23
N PRO A 165 41.30 17.36 4.68
CA PRO A 165 40.48 18.24 5.50
C PRO A 165 39.46 17.44 6.32
N VAL A 166 38.85 18.08 7.32
CA VAL A 166 37.66 17.52 7.99
C VAL A 166 36.56 17.32 6.95
N ASP A 167 35.91 16.16 6.99
CA ASP A 167 34.86 15.83 6.04
C ASP A 167 33.70 16.84 6.18
N PRO A 168 33.24 17.45 5.07
CA PRO A 168 32.16 18.43 5.14
C PRO A 168 30.84 17.75 5.50
N THR A 169 29.87 18.55 5.95
CA THR A 169 28.51 18.08 6.25
C THR A 169 27.49 18.67 5.27
N LYS A 170 26.50 17.89 4.86
CA LYS A 170 25.38 18.35 4.01
C LYS A 170 24.07 17.72 4.47
N SER A 171 23.09 18.53 4.82
CA SER A 171 21.80 18.04 5.35
C SER A 171 21.13 17.07 4.36
N GLY A 172 20.78 15.87 4.83
CA GLY A 172 20.16 14.84 4.01
C GLY A 172 21.10 13.99 3.15
N TYR A 173 22.42 14.21 3.25
CA TYR A 173 23.43 13.48 2.49
C TYR A 173 24.56 12.97 3.38
N THR A 174 25.15 11.85 3.00
CA THR A 174 26.37 11.30 3.60
C THR A 174 27.56 11.65 2.72
N PHE A 175 28.62 12.17 3.33
CA PHE A 175 29.88 12.43 2.62
C PHE A 175 30.55 11.10 2.27
N VAL A 176 30.89 10.91 1.00
CA VAL A 176 31.52 9.67 0.53
C VAL A 176 33.03 9.86 0.36
N LYS A 177 33.43 10.90 -0.37
CA LYS A 177 34.84 11.13 -0.75
C LYS A 177 35.09 12.50 -1.37
N TRP A 178 36.37 12.87 -1.44
CA TRP A 178 36.90 13.90 -2.33
C TRP A 178 37.31 13.28 -3.67
N SER A 179 37.05 14.00 -4.77
CA SER A 179 37.37 13.54 -6.12
C SER A 179 37.72 14.71 -7.05
N LYS A 180 38.65 14.50 -7.99
CA LYS A 180 38.96 15.49 -9.04
C LYS A 180 37.89 15.54 -10.13
N ASP A 181 37.32 14.39 -10.48
CA ASP A 181 36.38 14.21 -11.58
C ASP A 181 34.96 13.84 -11.12
N GLY A 182 34.78 13.62 -9.81
CA GLY A 182 33.54 13.14 -9.21
C GLY A 182 33.43 11.60 -9.16
N ASN A 183 34.39 10.87 -9.72
CA ASN A 183 34.34 9.42 -9.83
C ASN A 183 35.41 8.73 -8.98
N ALA A 184 36.70 9.03 -9.18
CA ALA A 184 37.77 8.37 -8.42
C ALA A 184 38.00 9.05 -7.07
N THR A 185 38.26 8.28 -6.00
CA THR A 185 38.70 8.83 -4.72
C THR A 185 40.07 9.47 -4.89
N PHE A 186 40.22 10.72 -4.45
CA PHE A 186 41.52 11.39 -4.44
C PHE A 186 42.43 10.80 -3.35
N ASP A 187 43.65 10.43 -3.72
CA ASP A 187 44.70 10.01 -2.79
C ASP A 187 45.49 11.23 -2.29
N PHE A 188 45.40 11.53 -1.01
CA PHE A 188 46.08 12.65 -0.35
C PHE A 188 47.61 12.51 -0.33
N ASN A 189 48.15 11.34 -0.67
CA ASN A 189 49.59 11.15 -0.87
C ASN A 189 50.08 11.58 -2.25
N THR A 190 49.19 12.01 -3.16
CA THR A 190 49.54 12.45 -4.51
C THR A 190 50.23 13.82 -4.49
N PRO A 191 51.46 13.94 -5.02
CA PRO A 191 52.12 15.25 -5.20
C PRO A 191 51.32 16.20 -6.10
N ILE A 192 51.35 17.50 -5.79
CA ILE A 192 50.63 18.55 -6.51
C ILE A 192 51.59 19.36 -7.39
N TYR A 193 51.30 19.42 -8.69
CA TYR A 193 52.09 20.18 -9.69
C TYR A 193 51.27 21.23 -10.45
N ALA A 194 50.03 21.50 -10.02
CA ALA A 194 49.15 22.52 -10.59
C ALA A 194 48.02 22.82 -9.61
N ASP A 195 47.40 24.00 -9.75
CA ASP A 195 46.16 24.32 -9.05
C ASP A 195 45.13 23.21 -9.28
N THR A 196 44.53 22.73 -8.20
CA THR A 196 43.62 21.58 -8.24
C THR A 196 42.37 21.88 -7.44
N THR A 197 41.22 21.64 -8.05
CA THR A 197 39.93 21.62 -7.33
C THR A 197 39.53 20.19 -7.04
N LEU A 198 39.21 19.91 -5.78
CA LEU A 198 38.61 18.67 -5.33
C LEU A 198 37.15 18.90 -5.00
N TYR A 199 36.30 18.01 -5.50
CA TYR A 199 34.87 18.07 -5.34
C TYR A 199 34.39 17.01 -4.36
N ALA A 200 33.51 17.39 -3.44
CA ALA A 200 32.85 16.45 -2.55
C ALA A 200 31.84 15.59 -3.33
N VAL A 201 31.87 14.29 -3.09
CA VAL A 201 30.91 13.32 -3.60
C VAL A 201 29.97 12.92 -2.45
N TRP A 202 28.68 12.99 -2.71
CA TRP A 202 27.61 12.81 -1.73
C TRP A 202 26.70 11.66 -2.11
N GLU A 203 26.26 10.89 -1.13
CA GLU A 203 25.18 9.91 -1.27
C GLU A 203 23.94 10.42 -0.52
N ALA A 204 22.78 10.42 -1.17
CA ALA A 204 21.53 10.83 -0.53
C ALA A 204 21.13 9.82 0.55
N ASN A 205 20.79 10.32 1.74
CA ASN A 205 20.26 9.48 2.81
C ASN A 205 18.93 8.89 2.37
N LYS A 206 18.66 7.65 2.77
CA LYS A 206 17.43 6.93 2.41
C LYS A 206 16.54 6.74 3.62
N TYR A 207 15.24 6.87 3.40
CA TYR A 207 14.21 6.78 4.43
C TYR A 207 13.20 5.71 4.08
N ASN A 208 12.79 4.94 5.09
CA ASN A 208 11.85 3.85 4.92
C ASN A 208 10.42 4.36 5.08
N ILE A 209 9.61 4.15 4.05
CA ILE A 209 8.18 4.47 4.02
C ILE A 209 7.42 3.16 4.16
N THR A 210 6.79 3.02 5.32
CA THR A 210 6.04 1.81 5.68
C THR A 210 4.57 1.99 5.37
N PHE A 211 3.94 1.03 4.71
CA PHE A 211 2.51 1.06 4.44
C PHE A 211 1.77 0.12 5.39
N ASN A 212 0.95 0.67 6.27
CA ASN A 212 0.03 -0.08 7.10
C ASN A 212 -1.37 -0.02 6.48
N SER A 213 -1.76 -1.10 5.79
CA SER A 213 -3.06 -1.22 5.13
C SER A 213 -4.25 -1.31 6.09
N ASN A 214 -4.06 -1.29 7.41
CA ASN A 214 -5.14 -1.36 8.41
C ASN A 214 -6.16 -2.49 8.14
N GLY A 215 -5.63 -3.68 7.86
CA GLY A 215 -6.41 -4.89 7.58
C GLY A 215 -6.88 -5.04 6.12
N GLY A 216 -6.46 -4.16 5.20
CA GLY A 216 -6.56 -4.40 3.76
C GLY A 216 -5.41 -5.25 3.20
N SER A 217 -5.37 -5.43 1.89
CA SER A 217 -4.32 -6.15 1.17
C SER A 217 -2.93 -5.56 1.43
N SER A 218 -1.90 -6.42 1.41
CA SER A 218 -0.53 -6.04 1.74
C SER A 218 0.08 -5.08 0.72
N VAL A 219 0.75 -4.04 1.20
CA VAL A 219 1.46 -3.07 0.36
C VAL A 219 2.94 -3.07 0.75
N ALA A 220 3.82 -3.16 -0.25
CA ALA A 220 5.26 -3.21 -0.02
C ALA A 220 5.82 -1.85 0.44
N ASN A 221 6.75 -1.89 1.39
CA ASN A 221 7.46 -0.69 1.86
C ASN A 221 8.40 -0.14 0.77
N GLN A 222 8.68 1.15 0.84
CA GLN A 222 9.56 1.82 -0.11
C GLN A 222 10.74 2.50 0.59
N LEU A 223 11.90 2.48 -0.06
CA LEU A 223 13.12 3.13 0.40
C LEU A 223 13.39 4.36 -0.47
N ILE A 224 13.14 5.55 0.06
CA ILE A 224 13.11 6.81 -0.69
C ILE A 224 14.30 7.69 -0.33
N GLY A 225 14.99 8.25 -1.33
CA GLY A 225 16.09 9.18 -1.12
C GLY A 225 15.62 10.54 -0.60
N TYR A 226 16.46 11.21 0.20
CA TYR A 226 16.19 12.54 0.75
C TYR A 226 15.72 13.53 -0.34
N GLY A 227 14.62 14.23 -0.07
CA GLY A 227 14.02 15.22 -0.98
C GLY A 227 13.20 14.63 -2.14
N SER A 228 13.22 13.30 -2.34
CA SER A 228 12.44 12.63 -3.38
C SER A 228 11.01 12.32 -2.92
N SER A 229 10.13 12.02 -3.85
CA SER A 229 8.72 11.67 -3.59
C SER A 229 8.50 10.15 -3.53
N VAL A 230 7.47 9.74 -2.80
CA VAL A 230 7.03 8.34 -2.71
C VAL A 230 6.28 7.96 -3.99
N ILE A 231 6.53 6.76 -4.52
CA ILE A 231 5.74 6.24 -5.65
C ILE A 231 4.39 5.78 -5.10
N LYS A 232 3.28 6.31 -5.60
CA LYS A 232 1.94 5.87 -5.15
C LYS A 232 1.77 4.37 -5.45
N PRO A 233 1.52 3.51 -4.44
CA PRO A 233 1.21 2.10 -4.70
C PRO A 233 -0.19 1.97 -5.33
N GLU A 234 -0.50 0.78 -5.86
CA GLU A 234 -1.89 0.43 -6.14
C GLU A 234 -2.73 0.53 -4.85
N ASP A 235 -3.97 0.98 -5.00
CA ASP A 235 -4.86 1.15 -3.85
C ASP A 235 -5.16 -0.25 -3.26
N PRO A 236 -4.94 -0.47 -1.96
CA PRO A 236 -5.21 -1.76 -1.35
C PRO A 236 -6.72 -2.06 -1.38
N THR A 237 -7.08 -3.32 -1.14
CA THR A 237 -8.48 -3.77 -1.08
C THR A 237 -8.82 -4.32 0.30
N LYS A 238 -10.07 -4.15 0.73
CA LYS A 238 -10.60 -4.66 2.01
C LYS A 238 -12.09 -4.99 1.84
N GLU A 239 -12.47 -6.24 2.08
CA GLU A 239 -13.85 -6.72 1.90
C GLU A 239 -14.84 -5.92 2.77
N GLY A 240 -15.92 -5.43 2.15
CA GLY A 240 -16.93 -4.60 2.82
C GLY A 240 -16.53 -3.14 3.05
N TYR A 241 -15.40 -2.67 2.50
CA TYR A 241 -14.93 -1.28 2.64
C TYR A 241 -14.47 -0.67 1.32
N VAL A 242 -14.59 0.65 1.21
CA VAL A 242 -14.01 1.49 0.16
C VAL A 242 -12.73 2.13 0.68
N PHE A 243 -11.67 2.12 -0.13
CA PHE A 243 -10.41 2.78 0.21
C PHE A 243 -10.52 4.30 0.08
N SER A 244 -10.25 5.04 1.15
CA SER A 244 -10.41 6.50 1.21
C SER A 244 -9.09 7.27 1.19
N GLY A 245 -7.95 6.57 1.08
CA GLY A 245 -6.61 7.18 0.96
C GLY A 245 -5.62 6.81 2.07
N TRP A 246 -4.40 7.34 1.93
CA TRP A 246 -3.30 7.15 2.87
C TRP A 246 -3.14 8.38 3.78
N TYR A 247 -2.83 8.14 5.06
CA TYR A 247 -2.72 9.18 6.08
C TYR A 247 -1.43 9.02 6.89
N THR A 248 -0.87 10.11 7.41
CA THR A 248 0.37 10.07 8.22
C THR A 248 0.13 9.79 9.71
N ASP A 249 -1.13 9.72 10.12
CA ASP A 249 -1.54 9.42 11.50
C ASP A 249 -2.69 8.40 11.55
N GLN A 250 -2.73 7.63 12.64
CA GLN A 250 -3.74 6.60 12.87
C GLN A 250 -5.15 7.15 13.11
N LEU A 251 -5.28 8.45 13.41
CA LEU A 251 -6.57 9.11 13.58
C LEU A 251 -7.10 9.70 12.27
N PHE A 252 -6.39 9.49 11.16
CA PHE A 252 -6.73 9.92 9.82
C PHE A 252 -6.97 11.44 9.69
N LYS A 253 -6.23 12.25 10.46
CA LYS A 253 -6.35 13.71 10.42
C LYS A 253 -5.59 14.35 9.26
N ASN A 254 -4.46 13.76 8.89
CA ASN A 254 -3.55 14.32 7.89
C ASN A 254 -3.42 13.36 6.71
N SER A 255 -4.08 13.68 5.59
CA SER A 255 -3.93 12.91 4.36
C SER A 255 -2.52 13.09 3.79
N TYR A 256 -1.98 12.01 3.23
CA TYR A 256 -0.66 12.03 2.62
C TYR A 256 -0.74 12.42 1.15
N ASN A 257 0.10 13.37 0.74
CA ASN A 257 0.25 13.79 -0.64
C ASN A 257 1.50 13.13 -1.25
N PHE A 258 1.30 12.26 -2.24
CA PHE A 258 2.40 11.54 -2.91
C PHE A 258 3.34 12.44 -3.73
N ASN A 259 2.96 13.70 -3.98
CA ASN A 259 3.85 14.68 -4.60
C ASN A 259 4.77 15.38 -3.58
N SER A 260 4.63 15.12 -2.28
CA SER A 260 5.48 15.70 -1.25
C SER A 260 6.85 15.02 -1.18
N SER A 261 7.89 15.81 -0.93
CA SER A 261 9.25 15.31 -0.67
C SER A 261 9.37 14.63 0.70
N VAL A 262 10.21 13.60 0.77
CA VAL A 262 10.51 12.83 1.97
C VAL A 262 11.80 13.31 2.62
N TYR A 263 11.76 13.54 3.94
CA TYR A 263 12.92 13.98 4.74
C TYR A 263 13.17 13.08 5.97
N SER A 264 12.29 12.14 6.25
CA SER A 264 12.38 11.17 7.35
C SER A 264 11.57 9.92 7.05
N SER A 265 11.85 8.83 7.75
CA SER A 265 11.03 7.62 7.68
C SER A 265 9.66 7.87 8.32
N LEU A 266 8.59 7.33 7.73
CA LEU A 266 7.23 7.46 8.26
C LEU A 266 6.38 6.24 7.90
N THR A 267 5.27 6.07 8.62
CA THR A 267 4.27 5.05 8.32
C THR A 267 3.00 5.71 7.78
N LEU A 268 2.52 5.21 6.65
CA LEU A 268 1.26 5.60 6.03
C LEU A 268 0.16 4.61 6.41
N TYR A 269 -0.98 5.12 6.86
CA TYR A 269 -2.12 4.35 7.33
C TYR A 269 -3.26 4.46 6.33
N ALA A 270 -3.75 3.32 5.85
CA ALA A 270 -4.92 3.27 4.97
C ALA A 270 -6.19 3.64 5.75
N LYS A 271 -6.98 4.58 5.23
CA LYS A 271 -8.33 4.89 5.71
C LYS A 271 -9.35 4.11 4.89
N TRP A 272 -10.35 3.57 5.59
CA TRP A 272 -11.42 2.78 5.02
C TRP A 272 -12.77 3.36 5.40
N GLU A 273 -13.69 3.40 4.46
CA GLU A 273 -15.10 3.73 4.68
C GLU A 273 -15.92 2.46 4.46
N ALA A 274 -16.73 2.07 5.44
CA ALA A 274 -17.56 0.87 5.33
C ALA A 274 -18.55 1.04 4.17
N VAL A 275 -18.67 0.02 3.32
CA VAL A 275 -19.76 -0.06 2.36
C VAL A 275 -21.03 -0.28 3.19
N GLN A 276 -21.88 0.75 3.27
CA GLN A 276 -23.15 0.63 3.96
C GLN A 276 -24.07 -0.24 3.12
N THR A 277 -24.43 -1.42 3.62
CA THR A 277 -25.48 -2.24 3.01
C THR A 277 -26.82 -1.61 3.35
N VAL A 278 -27.53 -1.13 2.33
CA VAL A 278 -28.89 -0.63 2.46
C VAL A 278 -29.84 -1.82 2.34
N TYR A 279 -30.78 -1.92 3.28
CA TYR A 279 -31.84 -2.92 3.25
C TYR A 279 -33.17 -2.22 3.02
N HIS A 280 -34.02 -2.84 2.21
CA HIS A 280 -35.39 -2.42 1.95
C HIS A 280 -36.35 -3.47 2.49
N THR A 281 -37.51 -3.01 2.96
CA THR A 281 -38.54 -3.87 3.57
C THR A 281 -39.89 -3.59 2.95
N VAL A 282 -40.59 -4.66 2.57
CA VAL A 282 -42.00 -4.62 2.16
C VAL A 282 -42.84 -5.46 3.12
N THR A 283 -44.05 -5.00 3.42
CA THR A 283 -44.98 -5.70 4.33
C THR A 283 -46.17 -6.24 3.55
N PHE A 284 -46.54 -7.49 3.83
CA PHE A 284 -47.75 -8.13 3.31
C PHE A 284 -48.73 -8.35 4.45
N ASN A 285 -49.93 -7.82 4.30
CA ASN A 285 -51.04 -8.05 5.21
C ASN A 285 -51.99 -9.09 4.62
N SER A 286 -52.31 -10.12 5.41
CA SER A 286 -53.13 -11.25 4.99
C SER A 286 -54.59 -10.88 4.72
N ASN A 287 -55.04 -9.72 5.19
CA ASN A 287 -56.39 -9.18 5.03
C ASN A 287 -57.48 -10.22 5.31
N GLY A 288 -57.39 -10.84 6.50
CA GLY A 288 -58.32 -11.86 6.97
C GLY A 288 -57.94 -13.31 6.62
N GLY A 289 -56.79 -13.53 5.97
CA GLY A 289 -56.16 -14.85 5.87
C GLY A 289 -55.07 -15.08 6.93
N ILE A 290 -54.35 -16.19 6.80
CA ILE A 290 -53.26 -16.58 7.70
C ILE A 290 -52.11 -17.12 6.85
N PHE A 291 -50.89 -16.63 7.07
CA PHE A 291 -49.68 -17.15 6.45
C PHE A 291 -49.30 -18.53 7.01
N ASP A 292 -48.44 -19.28 6.33
CA ASP A 292 -48.00 -20.63 6.75
C ASP A 292 -47.31 -20.70 8.13
N ASP A 293 -46.83 -19.58 8.66
CA ASP A 293 -46.30 -19.44 10.02
C ASP A 293 -47.37 -19.08 11.09
N GLY A 294 -48.63 -18.97 10.70
CA GLY A 294 -49.74 -18.56 11.56
C GLY A 294 -49.92 -17.05 11.71
N SER A 295 -49.11 -16.22 11.03
CA SER A 295 -49.19 -14.76 11.14
C SER A 295 -50.22 -14.14 10.20
N GLU A 296 -50.66 -12.92 10.55
CA GLU A 296 -51.48 -12.07 9.67
C GLU A 296 -50.63 -11.03 8.90
N LEU A 297 -49.36 -10.88 9.27
CA LEU A 297 -48.41 -9.95 8.64
C LEU A 297 -47.10 -10.67 8.32
N ARG A 298 -46.59 -10.46 7.12
CA ARG A 298 -45.29 -10.95 6.68
C ARG A 298 -44.42 -9.80 6.18
N GLU A 299 -43.26 -9.63 6.79
CA GLU A 299 -42.24 -8.68 6.32
C GLU A 299 -41.19 -9.41 5.51
N VAL A 300 -40.82 -8.83 4.36
CA VAL A 300 -39.72 -9.30 3.54
C VAL A 300 -38.67 -8.19 3.51
N THR A 301 -37.51 -8.46 4.11
CA THR A 301 -36.35 -7.55 4.11
C THR A 301 -35.25 -8.12 3.24
N GLN A 302 -34.77 -7.31 2.30
CA GLN A 302 -33.69 -7.70 1.38
C GLN A 302 -32.70 -6.55 1.16
N VAL A 303 -31.51 -6.88 0.66
CA VAL A 303 -30.53 -5.86 0.25
C VAL A 303 -31.09 -5.06 -0.94
N ALA A 304 -30.90 -3.74 -0.94
CA ALA A 304 -31.32 -2.89 -2.05
C ALA A 304 -30.74 -3.37 -3.40
N GLY A 305 -31.55 -3.30 -4.45
CA GLY A 305 -31.25 -3.76 -5.80
C GLY A 305 -31.43 -5.27 -6.03
N THR A 306 -32.00 -6.00 -5.06
CA THR A 306 -32.31 -7.43 -5.20
C THR A 306 -33.79 -7.67 -5.49
N LYS A 307 -34.11 -8.91 -5.88
CA LYS A 307 -35.48 -9.36 -6.09
C LYS A 307 -35.93 -10.30 -4.98
N PHE A 308 -37.24 -10.37 -4.77
CA PHE A 308 -37.86 -11.35 -3.89
C PHE A 308 -39.13 -11.92 -4.53
N THR A 309 -39.52 -13.12 -4.10
CA THR A 309 -40.76 -13.77 -4.52
C THR A 309 -41.91 -13.37 -3.60
N VAL A 310 -43.01 -12.88 -4.17
CA VAL A 310 -44.20 -12.48 -3.41
C VAL A 310 -44.80 -13.70 -2.68
N PRO A 311 -45.14 -13.60 -1.39
CA PRO A 311 -45.67 -14.72 -0.62
C PRO A 311 -46.93 -15.35 -1.24
N ALA A 312 -46.90 -16.66 -1.48
CA ALA A 312 -48.05 -17.41 -2.01
C ALA A 312 -48.64 -18.40 -0.98
N ALA A 313 -47.88 -18.77 0.04
CA ALA A 313 -48.31 -19.69 1.10
C ALA A 313 -49.14 -18.95 2.17
N ILE A 314 -50.41 -18.75 1.86
CA ILE A 314 -51.39 -18.08 2.71
C ILE A 314 -52.76 -18.72 2.46
N SER A 315 -53.56 -18.87 3.51
CA SER A 315 -54.88 -19.51 3.44
C SER A 315 -55.95 -18.63 4.07
N ARG A 316 -57.15 -18.71 3.50
CA ARG A 316 -58.37 -18.14 4.07
C ARG A 316 -59.54 -19.05 3.69
N ASP A 317 -60.25 -19.57 4.69
CA ASP A 317 -61.32 -20.55 4.48
C ASP A 317 -62.41 -20.00 3.55
N GLY A 318 -62.74 -20.75 2.49
CA GLY A 318 -63.72 -20.36 1.47
C GLY A 318 -63.24 -19.34 0.44
N TYR A 319 -61.94 -19.02 0.40
CA TYR A 319 -61.38 -18.06 -0.56
C TYR A 319 -60.10 -18.56 -1.22
N ILE A 320 -59.87 -18.06 -2.43
CA ILE A 320 -58.64 -18.21 -3.20
C ILE A 320 -57.89 -16.87 -3.18
N LEU A 321 -56.59 -16.90 -2.89
CA LEU A 321 -55.73 -15.72 -3.02
C LEU A 321 -55.62 -15.33 -4.50
N ALA A 322 -56.04 -14.12 -4.83
CA ALA A 322 -55.95 -13.59 -6.20
C ALA A 322 -54.67 -12.76 -6.40
N SER A 323 -54.44 -11.80 -5.50
CA SER A 323 -53.30 -10.87 -5.57
C SER A 323 -52.98 -10.25 -4.22
N TYR A 324 -51.96 -9.40 -4.18
CA TYR A 324 -51.85 -8.39 -3.14
C TYR A 324 -51.92 -7.00 -3.78
N SER A 325 -52.72 -6.09 -3.23
CA SER A 325 -52.88 -4.75 -3.77
C SER A 325 -52.69 -3.66 -2.74
N ASN A 326 -52.36 -2.47 -3.23
CA ASN A 326 -52.45 -1.21 -2.51
C ASN A 326 -52.79 -0.09 -3.52
N PRO A 327 -52.91 1.18 -3.09
CA PRO A 327 -53.20 2.28 -4.03
C PRO A 327 -52.16 2.50 -5.13
N HIS A 328 -50.96 1.91 -5.01
CA HIS A 328 -49.84 2.07 -5.95
C HIS A 328 -49.71 0.92 -6.95
N GLY A 329 -50.39 -0.21 -6.74
CA GLY A 329 -50.38 -1.32 -7.69
C GLY A 329 -50.83 -2.66 -7.12
N THR A 330 -50.68 -3.68 -7.96
CA THR A 330 -51.07 -5.06 -7.69
C THR A 330 -49.88 -5.99 -7.94
N LEU A 331 -49.66 -6.94 -7.02
CA LEU A 331 -48.60 -7.93 -7.06
C LEU A 331 -49.18 -9.33 -7.19
N ASN A 332 -48.60 -10.14 -8.08
CA ASN A 332 -49.00 -11.52 -8.30
C ASN A 332 -48.26 -12.46 -7.33
N PRO A 333 -48.97 -13.31 -6.58
CA PRO A 333 -48.35 -14.28 -5.67
C PRO A 333 -47.39 -15.22 -6.41
N GLY A 334 -46.26 -15.55 -5.79
CA GLY A 334 -45.25 -16.43 -6.38
C GLY A 334 -44.41 -15.81 -7.51
N THR A 335 -44.63 -14.54 -7.85
CA THR A 335 -43.85 -13.82 -8.87
C THR A 335 -42.73 -13.02 -8.22
N GLU A 336 -41.59 -12.87 -8.92
CA GLU A 336 -40.47 -12.05 -8.46
C GLU A 336 -40.65 -10.56 -8.78
N TYR A 337 -40.36 -9.70 -7.80
CA TYR A 337 -40.35 -8.24 -7.95
C TYR A 337 -39.08 -7.64 -7.36
N ASP A 338 -38.71 -6.46 -7.86
CA ASP A 338 -37.59 -5.66 -7.34
C ASP A 338 -37.99 -5.03 -5.99
N ILE A 339 -37.17 -5.24 -4.96
CA ILE A 339 -37.45 -4.72 -3.62
C ILE A 339 -37.43 -3.20 -3.57
N ASP A 340 -36.63 -2.54 -4.43
CA ASP A 340 -36.44 -1.09 -4.42
C ASP A 340 -37.72 -0.33 -4.81
N LEU A 341 -38.58 -0.96 -5.60
CA LEU A 341 -39.84 -0.36 -6.05
C LEU A 341 -40.94 -0.45 -4.99
N LEU A 342 -40.73 -1.25 -3.94
CA LEU A 342 -41.75 -1.64 -2.96
C LEU A 342 -41.37 -1.26 -1.52
N ASP A 343 -40.22 -0.60 -1.34
CA ASP A 343 -39.68 -0.27 -0.02
C ASP A 343 -40.65 0.58 0.81
N GLY A 344 -40.85 0.18 2.06
CA GLY A 344 -41.73 0.81 3.03
C GLY A 344 -43.22 0.68 2.71
N HIS A 345 -43.62 -0.06 1.67
CA HIS A 345 -45.02 -0.24 1.31
C HIS A 345 -45.64 -1.44 2.03
N THR A 346 -46.93 -1.33 2.30
CA THR A 346 -47.76 -2.46 2.72
C THR A 346 -48.74 -2.82 1.60
N PHE A 347 -48.80 -4.10 1.26
CA PHE A 347 -49.76 -4.67 0.33
C PHE A 347 -50.72 -5.59 1.06
N TYR A 348 -51.99 -5.59 0.65
CA TYR A 348 -53.07 -6.33 1.29
C TYR A 348 -53.56 -7.44 0.37
N ALA A 349 -53.75 -8.64 0.92
CA ALA A 349 -54.26 -9.76 0.13
C ALA A 349 -55.67 -9.47 -0.42
N ASP A 350 -55.82 -9.72 -1.72
CA ASP A 350 -57.09 -9.70 -2.43
C ASP A 350 -57.61 -11.14 -2.56
N TRP A 351 -58.85 -11.35 -2.14
CA TRP A 351 -59.46 -12.68 -2.04
C TRP A 351 -60.62 -12.82 -3.02
N THR A 352 -60.66 -13.93 -3.74
CA THR A 352 -61.80 -14.34 -4.57
C THR A 352 -62.55 -15.47 -3.87
N PRO A 353 -63.89 -15.40 -3.70
CA PRO A 353 -64.66 -16.51 -3.14
C PRO A 353 -64.43 -17.81 -3.91
N LEU A 354 -64.22 -18.92 -3.20
CA LEU A 354 -64.20 -20.25 -3.77
C LEU A 354 -65.65 -20.66 -4.05
N ASN A 355 -65.98 -20.99 -5.30
CA ASN A 355 -67.32 -21.43 -5.69
C ASN A 355 -67.30 -22.92 -6.05
N HIS A 356 -68.40 -23.60 -5.72
CA HIS A 356 -68.66 -24.99 -6.00
C HIS A 356 -69.84 -25.12 -6.99
N THR A 357 -69.79 -26.16 -7.81
CA THR A 357 -70.83 -26.50 -8.77
C THR A 357 -71.84 -27.45 -8.14
N VAL A 358 -73.13 -27.09 -8.27
CA VAL A 358 -74.25 -27.95 -7.89
C VAL A 358 -74.97 -28.37 -9.15
N SER A 359 -74.83 -29.66 -9.49
CA SER A 359 -75.41 -30.23 -10.71
C SER A 359 -76.74 -30.90 -10.45
N PHE A 360 -77.69 -30.75 -11.37
CA PHE A 360 -79.04 -31.30 -11.24
C PHE A 360 -79.30 -32.42 -12.25
N VAL A 361 -79.37 -33.66 -11.78
CA VAL A 361 -79.67 -34.84 -12.61
C VAL A 361 -81.15 -35.18 -12.51
N THR A 362 -81.90 -34.89 -13.57
CA THR A 362 -83.37 -34.99 -13.56
C THR A 362 -83.92 -36.39 -13.82
N LEU A 363 -83.06 -37.37 -14.14
CA LEU A 363 -83.43 -38.77 -14.43
C LEU A 363 -84.61 -38.91 -15.43
N GLY A 364 -84.52 -38.17 -16.54
CA GLY A 364 -85.49 -38.20 -17.63
C GLY A 364 -86.59 -37.15 -17.54
N GLY A 365 -86.49 -36.18 -16.62
CA GLY A 365 -87.31 -34.96 -16.62
C GLY A 365 -86.70 -33.83 -17.44
N SER A 366 -87.37 -32.66 -17.46
CA SER A 366 -86.89 -31.43 -18.09
C SER A 366 -85.49 -31.05 -17.60
N ALA A 367 -84.63 -30.56 -18.49
CA ALA A 367 -83.26 -30.16 -18.16
C ALA A 367 -83.24 -28.93 -17.25
N LEU A 368 -82.23 -28.85 -16.39
CA LEU A 368 -81.96 -27.72 -15.50
C LEU A 368 -80.49 -27.30 -15.64
N ASP A 369 -80.23 -26.01 -15.47
CA ASP A 369 -78.86 -25.48 -15.42
C ASP A 369 -78.26 -25.70 -14.04
N ASP A 370 -76.95 -25.98 -14.02
CA ASP A 370 -76.18 -26.09 -12.79
C ASP A 370 -76.08 -24.74 -12.07
N GLN A 371 -75.97 -24.78 -10.75
CA GLN A 371 -75.75 -23.60 -9.93
C GLN A 371 -74.29 -23.48 -9.49
N SER A 372 -73.81 -22.25 -9.36
CA SER A 372 -72.49 -21.93 -8.79
C SER A 372 -72.69 -21.24 -7.45
N VAL A 373 -72.22 -21.86 -6.37
CA VAL A 373 -72.48 -21.44 -4.99
C VAL A 373 -71.14 -21.28 -4.27
N ALA A 374 -70.91 -20.12 -3.63
CA ALA A 374 -69.70 -19.92 -2.82
C ALA A 374 -69.65 -20.90 -1.64
N THR A 375 -68.44 -21.28 -1.19
CA THR A 375 -68.25 -22.08 0.03
C THR A 375 -69.04 -21.49 1.21
N GLY A 376 -69.78 -22.32 1.94
CA GLY A 376 -70.69 -21.92 3.02
C GLY A 376 -72.03 -21.36 2.55
N GLY A 377 -72.22 -21.17 1.23
CA GLY A 377 -73.46 -20.71 0.63
C GLY A 377 -74.52 -21.81 0.55
N LYS A 378 -75.76 -21.42 0.23
CA LYS A 378 -76.90 -22.34 0.08
C LYS A 378 -77.37 -22.39 -1.35
N VAL A 379 -77.79 -23.58 -1.78
CA VAL A 379 -78.38 -23.80 -3.11
C VAL A 379 -79.76 -23.16 -3.15
N ILE A 380 -80.05 -22.43 -4.22
CA ILE A 380 -81.40 -21.92 -4.46
C ILE A 380 -82.21 -23.09 -5.04
N LYS A 381 -83.33 -23.47 -4.40
CA LYS A 381 -84.17 -24.55 -4.94
C LYS A 381 -84.60 -24.22 -6.38
N PRO A 382 -84.28 -25.05 -7.39
CA PRO A 382 -84.71 -24.80 -8.76
C PRO A 382 -86.21 -25.02 -8.90
N GLU A 383 -86.79 -24.59 -10.03
CA GLU A 383 -88.15 -24.99 -10.39
C GLU A 383 -88.24 -26.52 -10.47
N ASP A 384 -89.36 -27.07 -9.98
CA ASP A 384 -89.56 -28.52 -9.99
C ASP A 384 -89.56 -29.01 -11.46
N PRO A 385 -88.68 -29.96 -11.84
CA PRO A 385 -88.63 -30.45 -13.21
C PRO A 385 -89.93 -31.18 -13.57
N THR A 386 -90.18 -31.36 -14.86
CA THR A 386 -91.37 -32.07 -15.36
C THR A 386 -90.99 -33.36 -16.09
N LYS A 387 -91.79 -34.43 -15.91
CA LYS A 387 -91.63 -35.72 -16.59
C LYS A 387 -93.00 -36.32 -16.87
N GLU A 388 -93.29 -36.59 -18.15
CA GLU A 388 -94.61 -37.09 -18.57
C GLU A 388 -94.95 -38.42 -17.89
N GLY A 389 -96.13 -38.48 -17.25
CA GLY A 389 -96.59 -39.67 -16.52
C GLY A 389 -96.02 -39.82 -15.10
N TYR A 390 -95.30 -38.82 -14.57
CA TYR A 390 -94.71 -38.86 -13.24
C TYR A 390 -94.97 -37.56 -12.45
N VAL A 391 -94.95 -37.65 -11.12
CA VAL A 391 -94.98 -36.53 -10.18
C VAL A 391 -93.60 -36.38 -9.55
N PHE A 392 -93.09 -35.15 -9.47
CA PHE A 392 -91.79 -34.86 -8.86
C PHE A 392 -91.87 -34.96 -7.34
N SER A 393 -90.98 -35.75 -6.74
CA SER A 393 -91.02 -36.10 -5.31
C SER A 393 -89.91 -35.46 -4.48
N GLY A 394 -88.99 -34.72 -5.11
CA GLY A 394 -87.88 -34.03 -4.43
C GLY A 394 -86.50 -34.31 -5.02
N TRP A 395 -85.51 -33.63 -4.45
CA TRP A 395 -84.09 -33.76 -4.80
C TRP A 395 -83.36 -34.61 -3.76
N TYR A 396 -82.47 -35.49 -4.21
CA TYR A 396 -81.73 -36.43 -3.37
C TYR A 396 -80.22 -36.27 -3.59
N SER A 397 -79.41 -36.44 -2.55
CA SER A 397 -77.95 -36.29 -2.61
C SER A 397 -77.21 -37.52 -3.16
N ASP A 398 -77.91 -38.64 -3.31
CA ASP A 398 -77.40 -39.90 -3.85
C ASP A 398 -78.22 -40.38 -5.06
N ALA A 399 -77.56 -41.10 -5.97
CA ALA A 399 -78.18 -41.62 -7.19
C ALA A 399 -79.21 -42.73 -6.91
N GLU A 400 -79.09 -43.41 -5.77
CA GLU A 400 -80.02 -44.44 -5.29
C GLU A 400 -81.31 -43.87 -4.70
N LEU A 401 -81.42 -42.53 -4.59
CA LEU A 401 -82.60 -41.79 -4.12
C LEU A 401 -83.00 -42.16 -2.69
N THR A 402 -82.01 -42.32 -1.82
CA THR A 402 -82.18 -42.73 -0.41
C THR A 402 -82.09 -41.58 0.59
N SER A 403 -81.37 -40.51 0.26
CA SER A 403 -81.12 -39.35 1.10
C SER A 403 -81.66 -38.08 0.45
N GLU A 404 -82.79 -37.57 0.95
CA GLU A 404 -83.37 -36.32 0.47
C GLU A 404 -82.46 -35.12 0.82
N TYR A 405 -82.29 -34.19 -0.12
CA TYR A 405 -81.43 -33.03 0.04
C TYR A 405 -82.17 -31.86 0.72
N ASP A 406 -81.57 -31.31 1.78
CA ASP A 406 -82.06 -30.09 2.44
C ASP A 406 -81.38 -28.84 1.87
N PHE A 407 -82.15 -28.01 1.17
CA PHE A 407 -81.70 -26.73 0.61
C PHE A 407 -81.28 -25.69 1.65
N ASN A 408 -81.45 -25.96 2.95
CA ASN A 408 -80.88 -25.14 4.02
C ASN A 408 -79.44 -25.52 4.37
N SER A 409 -78.90 -26.61 3.81
CA SER A 409 -77.53 -27.05 4.02
C SER A 409 -76.54 -26.14 3.27
N GLU A 410 -75.36 -25.97 3.86
CA GLU A 410 -74.26 -25.22 3.26
C GLU A 410 -73.48 -26.10 2.28
N ILE A 411 -72.88 -25.45 1.27
CA ILE A 411 -72.05 -26.10 0.27
C ILE A 411 -70.57 -25.91 0.59
N ASP A 412 -69.82 -27.00 0.70
CA ASP A 412 -68.37 -27.04 0.91
C ASP A 412 -67.60 -27.78 -0.19
N ASP A 413 -68.30 -28.49 -1.09
CA ASP A 413 -67.74 -29.14 -2.27
C ASP A 413 -68.75 -29.14 -3.43
N ASN A 414 -68.30 -29.54 -4.61
CA ASN A 414 -69.17 -29.81 -5.74
C ASN A 414 -70.11 -30.98 -5.39
N ILE A 415 -71.41 -30.79 -5.61
CA ILE A 415 -72.41 -31.82 -5.34
C ILE A 415 -73.28 -32.08 -6.57
N THR A 416 -73.90 -33.26 -6.60
CA THR A 416 -74.90 -33.62 -7.61
C THR A 416 -76.19 -34.01 -6.92
N LEU A 417 -77.30 -33.41 -7.35
CA LEU A 417 -78.64 -33.67 -6.82
C LEU A 417 -79.46 -34.44 -7.86
N TYR A 418 -80.15 -35.48 -7.41
CA TYR A 418 -80.92 -36.41 -8.25
C TYR A 418 -82.43 -36.25 -8.03
N ALA A 419 -83.19 -36.10 -9.11
CA ALA A 419 -84.64 -35.98 -9.05
C ALA A 419 -85.29 -37.34 -8.78
N LYS A 420 -86.18 -37.42 -7.78
CA LYS A 420 -87.04 -38.58 -7.56
C LYS A 420 -88.42 -38.37 -8.16
N TRP A 421 -88.97 -39.45 -8.68
CA TRP A 421 -90.25 -39.47 -9.40
C TRP A 421 -91.14 -40.59 -8.88
N ASP A 422 -92.40 -40.24 -8.60
CA ASP A 422 -93.46 -41.21 -8.37
C ASP A 422 -94.33 -41.33 -9.63
N ALA A 423 -94.78 -42.53 -9.97
CA ALA A 423 -95.69 -42.72 -11.11
C ALA A 423 -96.98 -41.92 -10.88
N ALA A 424 -97.38 -41.10 -11.85
CA ALA A 424 -98.66 -40.43 -11.78
C ALA A 424 -99.75 -41.51 -11.83
N THR A 425 -100.49 -41.69 -10.74
CA THR A 425 -101.62 -42.62 -10.75
C THR A 425 -102.60 -42.13 -11.79
N GLU A 426 -102.84 -42.94 -12.83
CA GLU A 426 -103.97 -42.69 -13.72
C GLU A 426 -105.19 -42.55 -12.83
N ASN A 427 -105.79 -41.36 -12.86
CA ASN A 427 -107.14 -41.21 -12.38
C ASN A 427 -108.00 -42.02 -13.35
N THR A 428 -108.18 -43.31 -13.08
CA THR A 428 -109.24 -44.12 -13.66
C THR A 428 -110.56 -43.63 -13.06
N ASP A 429 -110.94 -42.40 -13.37
CA ASP A 429 -112.34 -41.97 -13.41
C ASP A 429 -112.79 -41.71 -14.86
N SER A 430 -112.13 -42.39 -15.81
CA SER A 430 -112.65 -42.58 -17.18
C SER A 430 -113.69 -43.71 -17.28
N GLN A 431 -114.23 -44.19 -16.15
CA GLN A 431 -115.41 -45.06 -16.13
C GLN A 431 -116.71 -44.39 -15.64
N ASN A 432 -116.72 -43.08 -15.34
CA ASN A 432 -117.99 -42.38 -15.04
C ASN A 432 -118.25 -41.08 -15.83
N HIS A 433 -117.46 -40.75 -16.85
CA HIS A 433 -117.76 -39.63 -17.77
C HIS A 433 -118.12 -40.04 -19.21
N ASN A 434 -118.63 -41.27 -19.39
CA ASN A 434 -119.37 -41.67 -20.60
C ASN A 434 -120.88 -41.86 -20.35
N MET A 435 -121.41 -41.36 -19.22
CA MET A 435 -122.84 -41.43 -18.91
C MET A 435 -123.52 -40.06 -18.70
N LEU A 436 -122.87 -38.95 -19.12
CA LEU A 436 -123.47 -37.60 -19.07
C LEU A 436 -123.59 -36.89 -20.44
N LEU A 437 -123.11 -37.47 -21.54
CA LEU A 437 -123.21 -36.90 -22.90
C LEU A 437 -123.99 -37.77 -23.90
N PHE A 438 -124.76 -38.76 -23.42
CA PHE A 438 -125.64 -39.58 -24.25
C PHE A 438 -127.15 -39.47 -23.90
N TRP A 439 -127.54 -38.48 -23.09
CA TRP A 439 -128.95 -38.18 -22.75
C TRP A 439 -129.34 -36.68 -22.85
N ILE A 440 -128.60 -35.86 -23.62
CA ILE A 440 -129.08 -34.52 -24.07
C ILE A 440 -128.77 -34.31 -25.57
N SER A 441 -129.06 -35.32 -26.38
CA SER A 441 -129.28 -35.16 -27.80
C SER A 441 -130.26 -36.23 -28.23
N ILE A 442 -131.43 -35.81 -28.70
CA ILE A 442 -132.59 -36.61 -29.15
C ILE A 442 -133.68 -36.82 -28.07
N ALA A 443 -134.22 -35.70 -27.61
CA ALA A 443 -135.64 -35.40 -27.32
C ALA A 443 -135.64 -33.98 -26.73
N VAL A 444 -135.80 -32.90 -27.47
CA VAL A 444 -137.06 -32.46 -28.08
C VAL A 444 -136.73 -31.54 -29.26
N ILE A 445 -136.68 -32.10 -30.46
CA ILE A 445 -137.25 -31.43 -31.63
C ILE A 445 -138.63 -32.06 -31.79
N ILE A 446 -139.65 -31.22 -31.94
CA ILE A 446 -141.10 -31.48 -32.03
C ILE A 446 -141.82 -31.44 -30.67
N ALA A 447 -142.30 -30.25 -30.26
CA ALA A 447 -143.68 -29.87 -30.55
C ALA A 447 -144.07 -28.52 -29.90
N LEU A 448 -144.59 -27.63 -30.76
CA LEU A 448 -145.63 -26.62 -30.50
C LEU A 448 -145.23 -25.38 -29.66
N ALA A 449 -145.00 -24.22 -30.29
CA ALA A 449 -146.02 -23.32 -30.83
C ALA A 449 -146.85 -22.60 -29.75
N ALA A 450 -146.57 -21.29 -29.62
CA ALA A 450 -147.39 -20.18 -29.13
C ALA A 450 -146.46 -19.26 -28.33
N GLY A 451 -146.10 -18.09 -28.86
CA GLY A 451 -146.97 -16.92 -28.76
C GLY A 451 -146.40 -16.06 -27.62
N LEU A 452 -145.68 -15.00 -27.95
CA LEU A 452 -146.24 -13.66 -28.16
C LEU A 452 -146.22 -12.82 -26.87
N PHE A 453 -145.83 -11.56 -27.06
CA PHE A 453 -145.91 -10.42 -26.13
C PHE A 453 -144.90 -10.42 -24.96
N SER A 454 -144.24 -9.32 -24.58
CA SER A 454 -144.10 -7.95 -25.10
C SER A 454 -143.36 -7.13 -24.04
N GLY A 455 -142.57 -6.13 -24.44
CA GLY A 455 -142.29 -4.92 -23.65
C GLY A 455 -141.36 -5.14 -22.44
N GLY A 456 -140.16 -4.57 -22.37
CA GLY A 456 -139.81 -3.20 -22.67
C GLY A 456 -140.01 -2.31 -21.44
N ARG A 457 -138.93 -1.87 -20.81
CA ARG A 457 -138.69 -0.47 -20.42
C ARG A 457 -137.36 -0.28 -19.68
N LYS A 458 -136.72 0.82 -20.05
CA LYS A 458 -135.60 1.53 -19.43
C LYS A 458 -135.87 1.90 -17.97
N HIS A 459 -134.83 2.05 -17.14
CA HIS A 459 -134.22 3.35 -16.82
C HIS A 459 -132.96 3.20 -15.95
N ASP A 460 -131.98 4.01 -16.34
CA ASP A 460 -130.80 4.57 -15.65
C ASP A 460 -129.74 3.66 -15.01
#